data_AF-A0A840WJP0-F1
#
_entry.id   AF-A0A840WJP0-F1
#
_cell.length_a   1.000
_cell.length_b   1.000
_cell.length_c   1.000
_cell.angle_alpha   90.00
_cell.angle_beta   90.00
_cell.angle_gamma   90.00
#
_symmetry.space_group_name_H-M   'P 1'
#
loop_
_entity.id
_entity.type
_entity.pdbx_description
1 polymer ?
#
loop_
_entity_poly.entity_id
_entity_poly.type
_entity_poly.pdbx_seq_one_letter_code
_entity_poly.pdbx_strand_id
1 'polypeptide(L)'
;MTLTSIHDTNATDLGDDGLSILSDAERAEVKRLQSSPNIAAIEVVDKNGEPLLECDAWPGISTIFSNVVDSASNIAKHLGEEDSLPIVMMRGAKYDVSGISMVNANVVVVYERSKKIAGRF
;
A
#
# COMPACT_ATOMS: atom_id res chain seq x y z
N MET A 1 21.31 -14.04 -31.21
CA MET A 1 20.83 -12.77 -30.63
C MET A 1 20.18 -13.13 -29.31
N THR A 2 20.82 -12.77 -28.21
CA THR A 2 20.38 -13.15 -26.86
C THR A 2 19.59 -11.99 -26.29
N LEU A 3 18.32 -12.21 -25.94
CA LEU A 3 17.48 -11.23 -25.25
C LEU A 3 17.93 -11.18 -23.79
N THR A 4 18.63 -10.12 -23.41
CA THR A 4 18.88 -9.78 -22.01
C THR A 4 17.57 -9.29 -21.39
N SER A 5 16.99 -10.13 -20.54
CA SER A 5 15.85 -9.81 -19.69
C SER A 5 16.25 -8.72 -18.70
N ILE A 6 15.75 -7.51 -18.90
CA ILE A 6 15.84 -6.43 -17.91
C ILE A 6 14.67 -6.63 -16.94
N HIS A 7 14.88 -7.47 -15.94
CA HIS A 7 14.09 -7.47 -14.71
C HIS A 7 14.94 -6.85 -13.60
N ASP A 8 15.41 -5.63 -13.82
CA ASP A 8 15.91 -4.77 -12.75
C ASP A 8 14.73 -3.98 -12.20
N THR A 9 13.86 -4.67 -11.46
CA THR A 9 13.04 -3.98 -10.46
C THR A 9 14.01 -3.49 -9.41
N ASN A 10 14.29 -2.19 -9.42
CA ASN A 10 14.92 -1.49 -8.30
C ASN A 10 13.97 -1.58 -7.10
N ALA A 11 13.91 -2.74 -6.45
CA ALA A 11 13.65 -2.76 -5.03
C ALA A 11 14.87 -2.05 -4.43
N THR A 12 14.73 -0.76 -4.14
CA THR A 12 15.65 -0.09 -3.25
C THR A 12 15.70 -0.96 -2.01
N ASP A 13 16.84 -1.63 -1.81
CA ASP A 13 17.14 -2.35 -0.59
C ASP A 13 17.16 -1.30 0.51
N LEU A 14 16.00 -1.10 1.14
CA LEU A 14 15.84 -0.19 2.25
C LEU A 14 16.56 -0.87 3.40
N GLY A 15 17.76 -0.36 3.69
CA GLY A 15 18.36 -0.52 5.01
C GLY A 15 17.28 -0.32 6.07
N ASP A 16 17.36 -1.13 7.12
CA ASP A 16 16.39 -1.38 8.20
C ASP A 16 15.78 -0.14 8.90
N ASP A 17 16.20 1.06 8.51
CA ASP A 17 16.06 2.30 9.27
C ASP A 17 14.66 2.93 9.09
N GLY A 18 14.04 2.84 7.91
CA GLY A 18 12.74 3.47 7.61
C GLY A 18 11.52 2.72 8.15
N LEU A 19 11.58 1.39 8.24
CA LEU A 19 10.48 0.56 8.76
C LEU A 19 10.68 0.17 10.23
N SER A 20 11.67 0.78 10.91
CA SER A 20 12.01 0.51 12.30
C SER A 20 10.87 0.86 13.27
N ILE A 21 10.06 1.87 12.92
CA ILE A 21 8.86 2.28 13.68
C ILE A 21 7.72 1.26 13.61
N LEU A 22 7.71 0.40 12.60
CA LEU A 22 6.69 -0.64 12.47
C LEU A 22 6.93 -1.76 13.49
N SER A 23 5.86 -2.43 13.91
CA SER A 23 5.95 -3.71 14.60
C SER A 23 6.39 -4.83 13.64
N ASP A 24 6.83 -5.98 14.19
CA ASP A 24 7.18 -7.15 13.38
C ASP A 24 6.01 -7.63 12.50
N ALA A 25 4.79 -7.56 13.03
CA ALA A 25 3.58 -7.95 12.31
C ALA A 25 3.29 -7.00 11.14
N GLU A 26 3.41 -5.69 11.35
CA GLU A 26 3.24 -4.68 10.31
C GLU A 26 4.32 -4.82 9.22
N ARG A 27 5.59 -5.01 9.60
CA ARG A 27 6.67 -5.28 8.64
C ARG A 27 6.41 -6.54 7.81
N ALA A 28 5.96 -7.62 8.45
CA ALA A 28 5.64 -8.86 7.74
C ALA A 28 4.51 -8.65 6.73
N GLU A 29 3.48 -7.88 7.07
CA GLU A 29 2.37 -7.57 6.18
C GLU A 29 2.79 -6.66 5.01
N VAL A 30 3.58 -5.62 5.27
CA VAL A 30 4.15 -4.76 4.20
C VAL A 30 4.98 -5.60 3.22
N LYS A 31 5.84 -6.50 3.72
CA LYS A 31 6.63 -7.41 2.87
C LYS A 31 5.75 -8.40 2.08
N ARG A 32 4.67 -8.90 2.70
CA ARG A 32 3.71 -9.78 2.02
C ARG A 32 2.98 -9.04 0.90
N LEU A 33 2.64 -7.76 1.11
CA LEU A 33 2.05 -6.92 0.08
C LEU A 33 3.06 -6.69 -1.05
N GLN A 34 4.27 -6.21 -0.76
CA GLN A 34 5.31 -5.97 -1.78
C GLN A 34 5.59 -7.19 -2.69
N SER A 35 5.50 -8.41 -2.15
CA SER A 35 5.70 -9.65 -2.92
C SER A 35 4.48 -10.11 -3.72
N SER A 36 3.37 -9.38 -3.67
CA SER A 36 2.12 -9.77 -4.34
C SER A 36 2.15 -9.42 -5.83
N PRO A 37 1.88 -10.39 -6.74
CA PRO A 37 2.10 -10.22 -8.18
C PRO A 37 1.11 -9.28 -8.88
N ASN A 38 0.08 -8.80 -8.18
CA ASN A 38 -0.93 -7.87 -8.71
C ASN A 38 -0.82 -6.46 -8.12
N ILE A 39 0.20 -6.18 -7.29
CA ILE A 39 0.46 -4.84 -6.80
C ILE A 39 1.29 -4.09 -7.83
N ALA A 40 0.76 -2.94 -8.25
CA ALA A 40 1.40 -2.03 -9.18
C ALA A 40 2.13 -0.88 -8.48
N ALA A 41 1.76 -0.55 -7.24
CA ALA A 41 2.43 0.43 -6.40
C ALA A 41 2.11 0.19 -4.92
N ILE A 42 3.06 0.54 -4.05
CA ILE A 42 2.85 0.57 -2.60
C ILE A 42 3.59 1.73 -1.97
N GLU A 43 2.89 2.46 -1.09
CA GLU A 43 3.44 3.54 -0.28
C GLU A 43 3.11 3.26 1.18
N VAL A 44 4.07 3.48 2.08
CA VAL A 44 3.90 3.41 3.53
C VAL A 44 4.33 4.74 4.10
N VAL A 45 3.44 5.37 4.85
CA VAL A 45 3.72 6.62 5.57
C VAL A 45 3.48 6.39 7.05
N ASP A 46 4.26 7.06 7.90
CA ASP A 46 3.97 7.07 9.33
C ASP A 46 2.65 7.82 9.64
N LYS A 47 2.25 7.86 10.91
CA LYS A 47 1.04 8.61 11.32
C LYS A 47 1.16 10.13 11.22
N ASN A 48 2.35 10.67 10.94
CA ASN A 48 2.58 12.08 10.68
C ASN A 48 2.55 12.41 9.17
N GLY A 49 2.48 11.39 8.31
CA GLY A 49 2.51 11.53 6.86
C GLY A 49 3.91 11.50 6.26
N GLU A 50 4.94 11.18 7.03
CA GLU A 50 6.31 11.04 6.54
C GLU A 50 6.48 9.68 5.82
N PRO A 51 7.08 9.65 4.62
CA PRO A 51 7.26 8.43 3.86
C PRO A 51 8.28 7.49 4.53
N LEU A 52 7.88 6.24 4.73
CA LEU A 52 8.71 5.15 5.25
C LEU A 52 9.14 4.17 4.14
N LEU A 53 8.29 4.00 3.12
CA LEU A 53 8.55 3.17 1.94
C LEU A 53 7.75 3.73 0.75
N GLU A 54 8.39 3.82 -0.41
CA GLU A 54 7.76 4.18 -1.68
C GLU A 54 8.25 3.22 -2.78
N CYS A 55 7.33 2.51 -3.42
CA CYS A 55 7.61 1.61 -4.54
C CYS A 55 6.58 1.86 -5.63
N ASP A 56 7.05 2.30 -6.80
CA ASP A 56 6.22 2.73 -7.93
C ASP A 56 5.15 3.76 -7.55
N ALA A 57 5.49 4.63 -6.59
CA ALA A 57 4.61 5.61 -5.95
C ALA A 57 3.85 6.51 -6.92
N TRP A 58 2.59 6.80 -6.60
CA TRP A 58 1.74 7.72 -7.35
C TRP A 58 1.68 9.05 -6.60
N PRO A 59 2.13 10.17 -7.21
CA PRO A 59 2.26 11.44 -6.50
C PRO A 59 1.01 11.84 -5.70
N GLY A 60 1.15 11.94 -4.37
CA GLY A 60 0.11 12.42 -3.45
C GLY A 60 -0.96 11.40 -3.05
N ILE A 61 -0.89 10.14 -3.51
CA ILE A 61 -1.92 9.14 -3.20
C ILE A 61 -1.92 8.77 -1.72
N SER A 62 -0.74 8.65 -1.09
CA SER A 62 -0.58 8.39 0.34
C SER A 62 -1.18 9.48 1.23
N THR A 63 -1.00 10.76 0.86
CA THR A 63 -1.62 11.89 1.55
C THR A 63 -3.15 11.84 1.46
N ILE A 64 -3.69 11.59 0.26
CA ILE A 64 -5.14 11.52 0.05
C ILE A 64 -5.74 10.38 0.88
N PHE A 65 -5.16 9.18 0.79
CA PHE A 65 -5.70 8.01 1.46
C PHE A 65 -5.49 8.05 2.97
N SER A 66 -4.43 8.68 3.47
CA SER A 66 -4.27 8.92 4.92
C SER A 66 -5.41 9.74 5.48
N ASN A 67 -5.78 10.86 4.82
CA ASN A 67 -6.91 11.68 5.25
C ASN A 67 -8.25 10.91 5.21
N VAL A 68 -8.43 10.05 4.21
CA VAL A 68 -9.64 9.22 4.08
C VAL A 68 -9.70 8.15 5.18
N VAL A 69 -8.58 7.50 5.48
CA VAL A 69 -8.43 6.51 6.55
C VAL A 69 -8.64 7.13 7.94
N ASP A 70 -8.12 8.34 8.16
CA ASP A 70 -8.33 9.09 9.40
C ASP A 70 -9.80 9.48 9.57
N SER A 71 -10.45 9.90 8.49
CA SER A 71 -11.89 10.17 8.49
C SER A 71 -12.70 8.91 8.81
N ALA A 72 -12.33 7.76 8.23
CA ALA A 72 -12.96 6.47 8.52
C ALA A 72 -12.76 6.05 9.98
N SER A 73 -11.57 6.28 10.55
CA SER A 73 -11.28 6.02 11.97
C SER A 73 -12.14 6.89 12.89
N ASN A 74 -12.31 8.17 12.54
CA ASN A 74 -13.18 9.07 13.29
C ASN A 74 -14.64 8.61 13.21
N ILE A 75 -15.12 8.17 12.06
CA ILE A 75 -16.49 7.62 11.93
C ILE A 75 -16.64 6.37 12.81
N ALA A 76 -15.69 5.45 12.79
CA ALA A 76 -15.73 4.24 13.60
C ALA A 76 -15.77 4.55 15.12
N LYS A 77 -14.99 5.53 15.58
CA LYS A 77 -15.07 6.02 16.98
C LYS A 77 -16.46 6.52 17.35
N HIS A 78 -17.12 7.27 16.45
CA HIS A 78 -18.49 7.73 16.68
C HIS A 78 -19.52 6.58 16.70
N LEU A 79 -19.19 5.44 16.10
CA LEU A 79 -20.00 4.21 16.15
C LEU A 79 -19.72 3.35 17.39
N GLY A 80 -18.76 3.73 18.24
CA GLY A 80 -18.40 3.00 19.46
C GLY A 80 -17.27 1.97 19.26
N GLU A 81 -16.55 2.02 18.14
CA GLU A 81 -15.37 1.19 17.91
C GLU A 81 -14.14 1.84 18.56
N GLU A 82 -13.57 1.22 19.60
CA GLU A 82 -12.46 1.81 20.37
C GLU A 82 -11.09 1.66 19.68
N ASP A 83 -10.89 0.61 18.87
CA ASP A 83 -9.61 0.27 18.23
C ASP A 83 -9.76 0.01 16.71
N SER A 84 -10.42 0.93 16.01
CA SER A 84 -10.65 0.77 14.58
C SER A 84 -9.36 0.97 13.78
N LEU A 85 -8.94 -0.06 13.04
CA LEU A 85 -7.94 0.02 11.98
C LEU A 85 -8.64 -0.11 10.62
N PRO A 86 -9.24 0.98 10.10
CA PRO A 86 -10.06 0.88 8.92
C PRO A 86 -9.25 0.53 7.68
N ILE A 87 -9.89 -0.23 6.80
CA ILE A 87 -9.45 -0.46 5.43
C ILE A 87 -10.44 0.26 4.53
N VAL A 88 -9.94 1.20 3.74
CA VAL A 88 -10.74 1.92 2.75
C VAL A 88 -10.32 1.49 1.36
N MET A 89 -11.29 1.16 0.52
CA MET A 89 -11.06 0.71 -0.86
C MET A 89 -11.75 1.63 -1.85
N MET A 90 -11.02 2.06 -2.87
CA MET A 90 -11.55 2.74 -4.05
C MET A 90 -11.38 1.81 -5.25
N ARG A 91 -12.49 1.47 -5.89
CA ARG A 91 -12.48 0.62 -7.10
C ARG A 91 -12.47 1.46 -8.35
N GLY A 92 -11.52 1.19 -9.23
CA GLY A 92 -11.41 1.79 -10.55
C GLY A 92 -11.65 0.78 -11.67
N ALA A 93 -11.63 1.30 -12.91
CA ALA A 93 -11.78 0.46 -14.11
C ALA A 93 -10.54 -0.43 -14.33
N LYS A 94 -9.35 0.12 -14.10
CA LYS A 94 -8.06 -0.57 -14.30
C LYS A 94 -7.34 -0.90 -12.99
N TYR A 95 -7.48 -0.04 -11.98
CA TYR A 95 -6.79 -0.17 -10.72
C TYR A 95 -7.79 -0.15 -9.56
N ASP A 96 -7.50 -0.93 -8.53
CA ASP A 96 -8.12 -0.78 -7.23
C ASP A 96 -7.09 -0.18 -6.28
N VAL A 97 -7.49 0.75 -5.42
CA VAL A 97 -6.60 1.38 -4.44
C VAL A 97 -7.15 1.11 -3.04
N SER A 98 -6.29 0.61 -2.16
CA SER A 98 -6.62 0.38 -0.75
C SER A 98 -5.75 1.25 0.15
N GLY A 99 -6.37 1.97 1.08
CA GLY A 99 -5.71 2.55 2.24
C GLY A 99 -5.97 1.68 3.45
N ILE A 100 -4.91 1.26 4.13
CA ILE A 100 -4.94 0.36 5.28
C ILE A 100 -4.35 1.12 6.46
N SER A 101 -5.17 1.40 7.48
CA SER A 101 -4.64 1.86 8.75
C SER A 101 -3.92 0.71 9.45
N MET A 102 -2.67 0.92 9.81
CA MET A 102 -1.97 0.09 10.78
C MET A 102 -1.82 0.85 12.11
N VAL A 103 -1.18 0.26 13.10
CA VAL A 103 -0.96 0.90 14.41
C VAL A 103 0.00 2.08 14.25
N ASN A 104 1.14 1.85 13.58
CA ASN A 104 2.23 2.82 13.49
C ASN A 104 2.31 3.55 12.14
N ALA A 105 1.52 3.13 11.16
CA ALA A 105 1.58 3.66 9.80
C ALA A 105 0.24 3.59 9.08
N ASN A 106 0.17 4.24 7.93
CA ASN A 106 -0.84 4.00 6.90
C ASN A 106 -0.16 3.41 5.67
N VAL A 107 -0.77 2.38 5.10
CA VAL A 107 -0.29 1.74 3.87
C VAL A 107 -1.27 2.01 2.76
N VAL A 108 -0.78 2.48 1.62
CA VAL A 108 -1.55 2.62 0.39
C VAL A 108 -1.04 1.61 -0.61
N VAL A 109 -1.97 0.82 -1.15
CA VAL A 109 -1.67 -0.22 -2.12
C VAL A 109 -2.49 0.01 -3.37
N VAL A 110 -1.84 0.02 -4.52
CA VAL A 110 -2.49 0.05 -5.82
C VAL A 110 -2.41 -1.34 -6.45
N TYR A 111 -3.55 -1.97 -6.66
CA TYR A 111 -3.67 -3.23 -7.37
C TYR A 111 -3.98 -2.98 -8.84
N GLU A 112 -3.21 -3.57 -9.76
CA GLU A 112 -3.65 -3.64 -11.16
C GLU A 112 -4.69 -4.76 -11.28
N ARG A 113 -5.91 -4.40 -11.69
CA ARG A 113 -6.92 -5.39 -12.06
C ARG A 113 -6.40 -6.06 -13.32
N SER A 114 -5.88 -7.28 -13.16
CA SER A 114 -5.30 -8.07 -14.23
C SER A 114 -6.09 -7.86 -15.53
N LYS A 115 -5.38 -7.45 -16.59
CA LYS A 115 -5.97 -7.46 -17.94
C LYS A 115 -6.60 -8.84 -18.09
N LYS A 116 -7.90 -8.89 -18.40
CA LYS A 116 -8.56 -10.12 -18.85
C LYS A 116 -7.55 -10.83 -19.76
N ILE A 117 -7.20 -12.07 -19.44
CA ILE A 117 -6.42 -12.90 -20.34
C ILE A 117 -7.24 -12.95 -21.64
N ALA A 118 -6.86 -12.13 -22.61
CA ALA A 118 -7.43 -12.14 -23.93
C ALA A 118 -6.93 -13.43 -24.59
N GLY A 119 -7.71 -14.51 -24.50
CA GLY A 119 -7.27 -15.78 -25.10
C GLY A 119 -7.97 -17.06 -24.66
N ARG A 120 -9.26 -17.04 -24.31
CA ARG A 120 -10.08 -18.27 -24.28
C ARG A 120 -11.48 -18.01 -24.86
N PHE A 121 -11.55 -18.05 -26.18
CA PHE A 121 -12.71 -18.52 -26.94
C PHE A 121 -12.21 -19.59 -27.90
#